data_AF-A0A3D5E9A0-F1
#
_entry.id   AF-A0A3D5E9A0-F1
#
_cell.length_a   1.000
_cell.length_b   1.000
_cell.length_c   1.000
_cell.angle_alpha   90.00
_cell.angle_beta   90.00
_cell.angle_gamma   90.00
#
_symmetry.space_group_name_H-M   'P 1'
#
loop_
_entity.id
_entity.type
_entity.pdbx_description
1 polymer ?
#
loop_
_entity_poly.entity_id
_entity_poly.type
_entity_poly.pdbx_seq_one_letter_code
_entity_poly.pdbx_strand_id
1 'polypeptide(L)' 'DPERGCVVVGEDGELYELEFGVDHDAVELTGSWDPVTARKEEKHKLDLHPRDYVVYAYSGLLAVTEALLEQDVEEEAES' A
#
# COMPACT_ATOMS: atom_id res chain seq x y z
N ASP A 1 1.24 1.68 -17.23
CA ASP A 1 2.42 0.82 -17.44
C ASP A 1 2.04 -0.56 -16.97
N PRO A 2 1.95 -1.57 -17.86
CA PRO A 2 1.55 -2.92 -17.47
C PRO A 2 2.54 -3.62 -16.52
N GLU A 3 3.73 -3.05 -16.33
CA GLU A 3 4.73 -3.57 -15.38
C GLU A 3 4.58 -2.98 -13.97
N ARG A 4 3.75 -1.93 -13.79
CA ARG A 4 3.59 -1.26 -12.49
C ARG A 4 2.62 -2.03 -11.59
N GLY A 5 3.08 -2.33 -10.38
CA GLY A 5 2.37 -3.02 -9.33
C GLY A 5 1.40 -2.11 -8.57
N CYS A 6 1.17 -2.44 -7.29
CA CYS A 6 0.19 -1.77 -6.45
C CYS A 6 0.69 -0.39 -6.02
N VAL A 7 0.00 0.68 -6.44
CA VAL A 7 0.32 2.06 -6.00
C VAL A 7 -0.50 2.39 -4.76
N VAL A 8 0.19 2.85 -3.72
CA VAL A 8 -0.42 3.21 -2.43
C VAL A 8 -0.02 4.64 -2.02
N VAL A 9 -0.89 5.28 -1.24
CA VAL A 9 -0.60 6.58 -0.61
C VAL A 9 0.07 6.32 0.74
N GLY A 10 1.24 6.92 0.95
CA GLY A 10 1.97 6.86 2.21
C GLY A 10 1.37 7.77 3.28
N GLU A 11 1.80 7.58 4.52
CA GLU A 11 1.40 8.44 5.66
C GLU A 11 1.89 9.89 5.50
N ASP A 12 2.93 10.09 4.70
CA ASP A 12 3.46 11.39 4.30
C ASP A 12 2.69 12.03 3.13
N GLY A 13 1.69 11.34 2.58
CA GLY A 13 0.91 11.77 1.42
C GLY A 13 1.60 11.53 0.07
N GLU A 14 2.79 10.93 0.05
CA GLU A 14 3.53 10.62 -1.17
C GLU A 14 3.10 9.27 -1.76
N LEU A 15 3.45 9.01 -3.03
CA LEU A 15 3.08 7.78 -3.72
C LEU A 15 4.19 6.73 -3.67
N TYR A 16 3.80 5.50 -3.37
CA TYR A 16 4.71 4.36 -3.27
C TYR A 16 4.18 3.17 -4.08
N GLU A 17 5.08 2.35 -4.56
CA GLU A 17 4.78 1.01 -5.05
C GLU A 17 4.94 0.03 -3.90
N LEU A 18 3.88 -0.72 -3.62
CA LEU A 18 3.85 -1.74 -2.59
C LEU A 18 4.14 -3.11 -3.22
N GLU A 19 5.26 -3.70 -2.81
CA GLU A 19 5.69 -5.02 -3.24
C GLU A 19 5.48 -6.03 -2.10
N PHE A 20 4.89 -7.17 -2.46
CA PHE A 20 4.73 -8.32 -1.58
C PHE A 20 5.70 -9.40 -2.01
N GLY A 21 6.44 -9.94 -1.04
CA GLY A 21 7.39 -11.01 -1.26
C GLY A 21 7.44 -11.99 -0.10
N VAL A 22 8.40 -12.92 -0.21
CA VAL A 22 8.72 -13.87 0.86
C VAL A 22 9.99 -13.40 1.55
N ASP A 23 9.93 -13.30 2.88
CA ASP A 23 11.11 -13.10 3.72
C ASP A 23 11.77 -14.46 3.96
N HIS A 24 12.73 -14.80 3.10
CA HIS A 24 13.47 -16.06 3.19
C HIS A 24 14.32 -16.15 4.46
N ASP A 25 14.83 -15.03 4.97
CA ASP A 25 15.63 -15.00 6.19
C ASP A 25 14.75 -15.32 7.41
N ALA A 26 13.53 -14.77 7.46
CA ALA A 26 12.54 -15.10 8.49
C ALA A 26 12.12 -16.57 8.44
N VAL A 27 11.96 -17.15 7.24
CA VAL A 27 11.65 -18.57 7.06
C VAL A 27 12.78 -19.46 7.58
N GLU A 28 14.04 -19.13 7.26
CA GLU A 28 15.20 -19.88 7.74
C GLU A 28 15.37 -19.80 9.26
N LEU A 29 15.12 -18.62 9.85
CA LEU A 29 15.24 -18.40 11.28
C LEU A 29 14.15 -19.11 12.09
N THR A 30 12.91 -19.11 11.58
CA THR A 30 11.75 -19.69 12.28
C THR A 30 11.51 -21.16 11.94
N GLY A 31 12.09 -21.65 10.83
CA GLY A 31 11.82 -22.99 10.30
C GLY A 31 10.38 -23.18 9.82
N SER A 32 9.63 -22.09 9.63
CA SER A 32 8.20 -22.09 9.33
C SER A 32 7.92 -21.35 8.02
N TRP A 33 7.08 -21.95 7.19
CA TRP A 33 6.50 -21.32 5.99
C TRP A 33 5.12 -20.72 6.26
N ASP A 34 4.84 -20.37 7.52
CA ASP A 34 3.61 -19.68 7.85
C ASP A 34 3.51 -18.37 7.03
N PRO A 35 2.41 -18.17 6.29
CA PRO A 35 2.28 -17.07 5.34
C PRO A 35 2.24 -15.70 6.01
N VAL A 36 2.01 -15.62 7.33
CA VAL A 36 2.06 -14.36 8.07
C VAL A 36 3.50 -14.04 8.43
N THR A 37 4.25 -15.00 8.97
CA THR A 37 5.64 -14.76 9.40
C THR A 37 6.63 -14.70 8.24
N ALA A 38 6.32 -15.36 7.12
CA ALA A 38 7.15 -15.35 5.93
C ALA A 38 6.84 -14.17 4.99
N ARG A 39 5.88 -13.30 5.33
CA ARG A 39 5.47 -12.19 4.47
C ARG A 39 6.47 -11.04 4.56
N LYS A 40 6.98 -10.61 3.41
CA LYS A 40 7.74 -9.37 3.26
C LYS A 40 6.88 -8.33 2.55
N GLU A 41 6.82 -7.13 3.11
CA GLU A 41 6.18 -5.97 2.50
C GLU A 41 7.19 -4.85 2.38
N GLU A 42 7.39 -4.32 1.18
CA GLU A 42 8.30 -3.21 0.92
C GLU A 42 7.58 -2.09 0.17
N LYS A 43 7.87 -0.84 0.58
CA LYS A 43 7.35 0.35 -0.08
C LYS A 43 8.49 1.05 -0.80
N HIS A 44 8.38 1.16 -2.12
CA HIS A 44 9.35 1.87 -2.95
C HIS A 44 8.75 3.20 -3.38
N LYS A 45 9.45 4.31 -3.08
CA LYS A 45 8.95 5.64 -3.47
C LYS A 45 8.90 5.73 -4.99
N LEU A 46 7.74 6.12 -5.53
CA LEU A 46 7.56 6.24 -6.97
C LEU A 46 8.20 7.53 -7.48
N ASP A 47 9.18 7.39 -8.37
CA ASP A 47 9.71 8.50 -9.16
C ASP A 47 9.02 8.52 -10.53
N LEU A 48 8.00 9.37 -10.63
CA LEU A 48 7.12 9.43 -11.79
C LEU A 48 7.39 10.66 -12.62
N HIS A 49 7.21 10.53 -13.94
CA HIS A 49 7.04 11.70 -14.76
C HIS A 49 5.87 12.54 -14.23
N PRO A 50 5.97 13.89 -14.14
CA PRO A 50 4.96 14.72 -13.48
C PRO A 50 3.53 14.53 -14.00
N ARG A 51 3.39 14.24 -15.30
CA ARG A 51 2.10 13.93 -15.92
C ARG A 51 1.44 12.68 -15.33
N ASP A 52 2.23 11.63 -15.14
CA ASP A 52 1.73 10.36 -14.62
C ASP A 52 1.48 10.48 -13.12
N TYR A 53 2.34 11.23 -12.42
CA TYR A 53 2.16 11.57 -11.01
C TYR A 53 0.79 12.18 -10.73
N VAL A 54 0.36 13.16 -11.53
CA VAL A 54 -0.93 13.84 -11.34
C VAL A 54 -2.11 12.85 -11.43
N VAL A 55 -2.04 11.89 -12.35
CA VAL A 55 -3.11 10.89 -12.51
C VAL A 55 -3.20 10.00 -11.27
N TYR A 56 -2.07 9.45 -10.81
CA TYR A 56 -2.05 8.59 -9.62
C TYR A 56 -2.36 9.35 -8.34
N ALA A 57 -1.91 10.59 -8.20
CA ALA A 57 -2.20 11.43 -7.03
C ALA A 57 -3.70 11.72 -6.93
N TYR A 58 -4.36 12.00 -8.06
CA TYR A 58 -5.82 12.18 -8.07
C TYR A 58 -6.56 10.91 -7.66
N SER A 59 -6.18 9.75 -8.20
CA SER A 59 -6.75 8.46 -7.79
C SER A 59 -6.51 8.17 -6.31
N GLY A 60 -5.31 8.49 -5.79
CA GLY A 60 -4.98 8.33 -4.38
C GLY A 60 -5.84 9.21 -3.47
N LEU A 61 -6.07 10.47 -3.85
CA LEU A 61 -6.95 11.38 -3.10
C LEU A 61 -8.39 10.85 -3.01
N LEU A 62 -8.92 10.28 -4.10
CA LEU A 62 -10.24 9.66 -4.09
C LEU A 62 -10.28 8.48 -3.11
N ALA A 63 -9.33 7.55 -3.22
CA ALA A 63 -9.28 6.36 -2.35
C ALA A 63 -9.14 6.73 -0.86
N VAL A 64 -8.31 7.72 -0.54
CA VAL A 64 -8.17 8.20 0.85
C VAL A 64 -9.46 8.84 1.34
N THR A 65 -10.13 9.64 0.50
CA THR A 65 -11.39 10.28 0.87
C THR A 65 -12.48 9.24 1.11
N GLU A 66 -12.57 8.21 0.26
CA GLU A 66 -13.51 7.10 0.42
C GLU A 66 -13.27 6.37 1.74
N ALA A 67 -12.01 6.03 2.06
CA ALA A 67 -11.66 5.36 3.32
C ALA A 67 -12.03 6.20 4.56
N LEU A 68 -11.85 7.52 4.51
CA LEU A 68 -12.25 8.41 5.61
C LEU A 68 -13.78 8.44 5.79
N LEU A 69 -14.53 8.48 4.68
CA LEU A 69 -15.99 8.46 4.74
C LEU A 69 -16.52 7.10 5.25
N GLU A 70 -15.86 6.00 4.91
CA GLU A 70 -16.19 4.67 5.45
C GLU A 70 -15.96 4.61 6.96
N GLN A 71 -14.85 5.16 7.45
CA GLN A 71 -14.54 5.26 8.89
C GLN A 71 -15.60 6.09 9.63
N ASP A 72 -15.98 7.25 9.09
CA ASP A 72 -17.02 8.09 9.70
C ASP A 72 -18.35 7.34 9.84
N VAL A 73 -18.72 6.54 8.83
CA VAL A 73 -19.95 5.73 8.84
C VAL A 73 -19.88 4.60 9.88
N GLU A 74 -18.74 3.93 10.01
CA GLU A 74 -18.53 2.89 11.02
C GLU A 74 -18.60 3.47 12.44
N GLU A 75 -17.97 4.64 12.68
CA GLU A 75 -18.04 5.34 13.96
C GLU A 75 -19.46 5.76 14.34
N GLU A 76 -20.26 6.26 13.38
CA GLU A 76 -21.67 6.59 13.61
C GLU A 76 -22.52 5.34 13.92
N ALA A 77 -22.22 4.20 13.31
CA ALA A 77 -22.97 2.95 13.50
C ALA A 77 -22.69 2.26 14.85
N GLU A 78 -21.53 2.50 15.45
CA GLU A 78 -21.14 1.97 16.77
C GLU A 78 -21.61 2.85 17.96
N SER A 79 -22.11 4.06 17.68
CA SER A 79 -22.60 5.03 18.69
C SER A 79 -24.09 4.91 19.03
#